data_AF-A0A1H7UAY2-F1
#
_entry.id   AF-A0A1H7UAY2-F1
#
_cell.length_a   1.000
_cell.length_b   1.000
_cell.length_c   1.000
_cell.angle_alpha   90.00
_cell.angle_beta   90.00
_cell.angle_gamma   90.00
#
_symmetry.space_group_name_H-M   'P 1'
#
loop_
_entity.id
_entity.type
_entity.pdbx_description
1 polymer ?
#
loop_
_entity_poly.entity_id
_entity_poly.type
_entity_poly.pdbx_seq_one_letter_code
_entity_poly.pdbx_strand_id
1 'polypeptide(L)'
;MIRLPDHGELAVPIGDGPVLPLRTEVRRVVIGPLERPGVPGCRACVRIRAARVQPDARKAEAVRARHAPEPSQWLTPLAIDLVRVLVASETAALVADADARTAGAVLEIDLATLEISRHRFLPDPLCPRCGGLPPDGPAELTLRPRRKLGGSPRTRPVELDALLETYVDGRVGMIRPLKSGVQGGLTVASAMLPIRAGDGLEPGVGRTRSYTASRLVAVLEALERYGGVSPGGRRTSVTAAYRDISGHAVHPDTFGTHPEENYDRPGFAFRRFTEDTVCRWVWGYSFAKAQPVLVPENQVYYYARHLPDGEQPFVFEVSNGCALGSCLEEAILHGLLEVVERDAFLLTWHARREVPVLDLALASDPVLPMQAAAITAETGHRVLCFDTTAEHGIPSVWAMAVDVEHRSDRPATAHAAGAALTLEQAAMNALSELGPLLADVIRRYPEERERAEAMVRDPEQVATMHDHSLLYAVPAAAERLSFLTGRADGPRTGFGPARFTGDDLTADLRAMIDALIAAGMDVVVVDQTTPEHLAGGFRCVKVLVPGALPMTFGHQYRRLDNLPRLAAARTTDPHPFP
;
A
#
# COMPACT_ATOMS: atom_id res chain seq x y z
N MET A 1 -21.98 34.66 29.02
CA MET A 1 -20.94 34.19 29.97
C MET A 1 -20.73 32.71 29.75
N ILE A 2 -19.64 32.30 29.09
CA ILE A 2 -19.26 30.90 29.00
C ILE A 2 -18.37 30.60 30.21
N ARG A 3 -18.90 29.87 31.20
CA ARG A 3 -18.08 29.25 32.26
C ARG A 3 -17.67 27.87 31.75
N LEU A 4 -16.36 27.59 31.75
CA LEU A 4 -15.84 26.25 31.42
C LEU A 4 -16.12 25.31 32.60
N PRO A 5 -16.65 24.09 32.38
CA PRO A 5 -16.99 23.17 33.46
C PRO A 5 -15.77 22.43 33.99
N ASP A 6 -15.86 22.01 35.25
CA ASP A 6 -14.86 21.21 35.97
C ASP A 6 -14.66 19.79 35.39
N HIS A 7 -15.45 19.39 34.37
CA HIS A 7 -15.42 18.06 33.74
C HIS A 7 -15.00 18.06 32.26
N GLY A 8 -14.30 19.11 31.80
CA GLY A 8 -13.39 19.03 30.63
C GLY A 8 -14.02 19.05 29.23
N GLU A 9 -15.34 19.05 29.08
CA GLU A 9 -15.99 19.24 27.77
C GLU A 9 -17.23 20.16 27.88
N LEU A 10 -17.23 21.25 27.12
CA LEU A 10 -18.36 22.16 26.95
C LEU A 10 -18.79 22.13 25.48
N ALA A 11 -20.07 21.93 25.20
CA ALA A 11 -20.63 22.19 23.88
C ALA A 11 -21.25 23.59 23.90
N VAL A 12 -20.87 24.45 22.95
CA VAL A 12 -21.61 25.70 22.69
C VAL A 12 -22.63 25.40 21.59
N PRO A 13 -23.91 25.15 21.91
CA PRO A 13 -24.95 25.04 20.89
C PRO A 13 -25.19 26.43 20.27
N ILE A 14 -25.27 26.48 18.95
CA ILE A 14 -25.65 27.70 18.22
C ILE A 14 -27.09 27.48 17.73
N GLY A 15 -28.05 27.70 18.64
CA GLY A 15 -29.47 27.34 18.44
C GLY A 15 -29.70 25.83 18.36
N ASP A 16 -30.67 25.38 17.55
CA ASP A 16 -30.85 23.96 17.16
C ASP A 16 -29.89 23.52 16.02
N GLY A 17 -28.84 24.33 15.76
CA GLY A 17 -27.95 24.26 14.60
C GLY A 17 -26.54 23.74 14.90
N PRO A 18 -25.49 24.29 14.26
CA PRO A 18 -24.11 23.85 14.44
C PRO A 18 -23.64 23.93 15.90
N VAL A 19 -22.72 23.04 16.27
CA VAL A 19 -22.14 22.99 17.62
C VAL A 19 -20.64 23.23 17.53
N LEU A 20 -20.11 24.12 18.37
CA LEU A 20 -18.66 24.32 18.52
C LEU A 20 -18.21 23.76 19.88
N PRO A 21 -17.56 22.58 19.92
CA PRO A 21 -17.04 22.01 21.15
C PRO A 21 -15.84 22.81 21.67
N LEU A 22 -15.77 22.99 22.98
CA LEU A 22 -14.59 23.44 23.71
C LEU A 22 -14.19 22.34 24.70
N ARG A 23 -12.93 21.97 24.71
CA ARG A 23 -12.38 21.06 25.72
C ARG A 23 -11.08 21.58 26.28
N THR A 24 -10.84 21.30 27.54
CA THR A 24 -9.55 21.57 28.19
C THR A 24 -8.78 20.25 28.31
N GLU A 25 -7.48 20.31 28.05
CA GLU A 25 -6.53 19.25 28.38
C GLU A 25 -5.45 19.85 29.29
N VAL A 26 -4.60 19.01 29.90
CA VAL A 26 -3.62 19.42 30.93
C VAL A 26 -2.85 20.70 30.58
N ARG A 27 -2.38 20.84 29.34
CA ARG A 27 -1.58 21.98 28.88
C ARG A 27 -2.21 22.76 27.72
N ARG A 28 -3.47 22.52 27.37
CA ARG A 28 -4.07 23.16 26.19
C ARG A 28 -5.57 23.34 26.29
N VAL A 29 -6.08 24.31 25.55
CA VAL A 29 -7.51 24.40 25.22
C VAL A 29 -7.68 24.00 23.77
N VAL A 30 -8.68 23.17 23.47
CA VAL A 30 -9.03 22.79 22.10
C VAL A 30 -10.41 23.31 21.76
N ILE A 31 -10.49 24.06 20.66
CA ILE A 31 -11.69 24.65 20.09
C ILE A 31 -12.03 23.90 18.80
N GLY A 32 -13.25 23.40 18.71
CA GLY A 32 -13.72 22.61 17.57
C GLY A 32 -13.61 21.09 17.74
N PRO A 33 -13.98 20.33 16.71
CA PRO A 33 -14.30 20.83 15.36
C PRO A 33 -15.70 21.44 15.30
N LEU A 34 -15.95 22.36 14.35
CA LEU A 34 -17.31 22.83 14.10
C LEU A 34 -18.15 21.66 13.59
N GLU A 35 -19.14 21.24 14.38
CA GLU A 35 -20.02 20.13 14.05
C GLU A 35 -21.30 20.67 13.40
N ARG A 36 -21.63 20.18 12.21
CA ARG A 36 -22.90 20.47 11.54
C ARG A 36 -23.73 19.19 11.44
N PRO A 37 -25.02 19.21 11.82
CA PRO A 37 -25.90 18.05 11.63
C PRO A 37 -25.85 17.51 10.19
N GLY A 38 -25.73 16.20 10.04
CA GLY A 38 -25.65 15.54 8.73
C GLY A 38 -24.32 15.66 7.98
N VAL A 39 -23.34 16.42 8.48
CA VAL A 39 -22.01 16.57 7.86
C VAL A 39 -20.98 15.75 8.66
N PRO A 40 -20.28 14.79 8.03
CA PRO A 40 -19.21 14.05 8.69
C PRO A 40 -18.06 14.96 9.14
N GLY A 41 -17.51 14.69 10.32
CA GLY A 41 -16.40 15.48 10.88
C GLY A 41 -16.65 15.96 12.31
N CYS A 42 -17.13 15.08 13.19
CA CYS A 42 -17.40 15.43 14.58
C CYS A 42 -16.17 15.25 15.49
N ARG A 43 -16.31 15.67 16.75
CA ARG A 43 -15.32 15.49 17.82
C ARG A 43 -14.88 14.05 18.04
N ALA A 44 -15.74 13.07 17.74
CA ALA A 44 -15.35 11.66 17.82
C ALA A 44 -14.35 11.28 16.71
N CYS A 45 -14.49 11.81 15.50
CA CYS A 45 -13.48 11.66 14.44
C CYS A 45 -12.12 12.22 14.91
N VAL A 46 -12.12 13.42 15.50
CA VAL A 46 -10.90 14.04 16.06
C VAL A 46 -10.25 13.15 17.10
N ARG A 47 -11.02 12.55 18.02
CA ARG A 47 -10.52 11.60 19.01
C ARG A 47 -9.94 10.34 18.37
N ILE A 48 -10.63 9.75 17.38
CA ILE A 48 -10.16 8.56 16.66
C ILE A 48 -8.84 8.84 15.96
N ARG A 49 -8.75 9.94 15.20
CA ARG A 49 -7.52 10.32 14.48
C ARG A 49 -6.37 10.59 15.45
N ALA A 50 -6.64 11.36 16.52
CA ALA A 50 -5.66 11.63 17.56
C ALA A 50 -5.13 10.36 18.24
N ALA A 51 -6.02 9.44 18.59
CA ALA A 51 -5.67 8.19 19.26
C ALA A 51 -4.79 7.29 18.40
N ARG A 52 -4.94 7.34 17.07
CA ARG A 52 -4.17 6.53 16.12
C ARG A 52 -2.82 7.16 15.76
N VAL A 53 -2.82 8.47 15.49
CA VAL A 53 -1.61 9.16 15.01
C VAL A 53 -0.58 9.34 16.12
N GLN A 54 -1.01 9.47 17.38
CA GLN A 54 -0.12 9.65 18.53
C GLN A 54 0.27 8.30 19.16
N PRO A 55 1.57 7.94 19.19
CA PRO A 55 2.04 6.64 19.70
C PRO A 55 1.62 6.31 21.14
N ASP A 56 1.55 7.32 22.01
CA ASP A 56 1.30 7.14 23.45
C ASP A 56 -0.12 7.54 23.87
N ALA A 57 -1.04 7.77 22.91
CA ALA A 57 -2.39 8.26 23.23
C ALA A 57 -3.13 7.37 24.25
N ARG A 58 -3.02 6.04 24.11
CA ARG A 58 -3.64 5.10 25.06
C ARG A 58 -3.07 5.19 26.47
N LYS A 59 -1.75 5.35 26.59
CA LYS A 59 -1.09 5.54 27.89
C LYS A 59 -1.54 6.87 28.52
N ALA A 60 -1.58 7.93 27.71
CA ALA A 60 -2.04 9.23 28.16
C ALA A 60 -3.50 9.18 28.64
N GLU A 61 -4.38 8.49 27.91
CA GLU A 61 -5.78 8.32 28.31
C GLU A 61 -5.93 7.50 29.60
N ALA A 62 -5.19 6.40 29.73
CA ALA A 62 -5.19 5.59 30.95
C ALA A 62 -4.71 6.36 32.19
N VAL A 63 -3.72 7.25 32.01
CA VAL A 63 -3.26 8.16 33.07
C VAL A 63 -4.36 9.17 33.40
N ARG A 64 -4.97 9.82 32.40
CA ARG A 64 -6.08 10.77 32.61
C ARG A 64 -7.26 10.14 33.35
N ALA A 65 -7.66 8.93 32.99
CA ALA A 65 -8.77 8.24 33.63
C ALA A 65 -8.52 7.92 35.12
N ARG A 66 -7.26 7.70 35.50
CA ARG A 66 -6.86 7.41 36.90
C ARG A 66 -6.72 8.67 37.76
N HIS A 67 -6.36 9.78 37.14
CA HIS A 67 -6.11 11.05 37.82
C HIS A 67 -7.18 12.04 37.37
N ALA A 68 -8.36 11.99 38.01
CA ALA A 68 -9.48 12.90 37.74
C ALA A 68 -8.98 14.36 37.71
N PRO A 69 -9.40 15.18 36.72
CA PRO A 69 -8.74 16.47 36.50
C PRO A 69 -9.26 17.52 37.48
N GLU A 70 -8.38 18.01 38.34
CA GLU A 70 -8.49 19.40 38.80
C GLU A 70 -8.33 20.34 37.58
N PRO A 71 -9.01 21.50 37.55
CA PRO A 71 -8.78 22.50 36.50
C PRO A 71 -7.29 22.83 36.38
N SER A 72 -6.76 22.84 35.15
CA SER A 72 -5.34 23.16 34.92
C SER A 72 -5.02 24.53 35.50
N GLN A 73 -4.03 24.61 36.39
CA GLN A 73 -3.53 25.87 36.94
C GLN A 73 -3.01 26.83 35.85
N TRP A 74 -2.83 26.32 34.63
CA TRP A 74 -2.32 27.06 33.49
C TRP A 74 -3.44 27.75 32.70
N LEU A 75 -4.71 27.51 33.06
CA LEU A 75 -5.87 28.21 32.53
C LEU A 75 -5.98 29.60 33.16
N THR A 76 -5.03 30.47 32.83
CA THR A 76 -4.97 31.86 33.34
C THR A 76 -6.11 32.72 32.77
N PRO A 77 -6.43 33.88 33.39
CA PRO A 77 -7.39 34.83 32.83
C PRO A 77 -7.08 35.25 31.39
N LEU A 78 -5.79 35.44 31.08
CA LEU A 78 -5.33 35.77 29.73
C LEU A 78 -5.64 34.67 28.72
N ALA A 79 -5.42 33.39 29.09
CA ALA A 79 -5.78 32.26 28.25
C ALA A 79 -7.30 32.18 28.03
N ILE A 80 -8.11 32.45 29.06
CA ILE A 80 -9.57 32.48 28.96
C ILE A 80 -10.04 33.58 28.00
N ASP A 81 -9.44 34.77 28.07
CA ASP A 81 -9.78 35.87 27.17
C ASP A 81 -9.42 35.54 25.72
N LEU A 82 -8.26 34.91 25.49
CA LEU A 82 -7.88 34.44 24.16
C LEU A 82 -8.88 33.42 23.59
N VAL A 83 -9.30 32.45 24.41
CA VAL A 83 -10.34 31.47 24.06
C VAL A 83 -11.64 32.19 23.67
N ARG A 84 -12.07 33.20 24.43
CA ARG A 84 -13.29 33.96 24.14
C ARG A 84 -13.21 34.69 22.80
N VAL A 85 -12.07 35.33 22.50
CA VAL A 85 -11.86 36.02 21.23
C VAL A 85 -11.94 35.03 20.06
N LEU A 86 -11.30 33.87 20.18
CA LEU A 86 -11.32 32.84 19.13
C LEU A 86 -12.72 32.27 18.92
N VAL A 87 -13.44 31.93 20.00
CA VAL A 87 -14.84 31.44 19.90
C VAL A 87 -15.77 32.49 19.29
N ALA A 88 -15.64 33.75 19.69
CA ALA A 88 -16.43 34.84 19.12
C ALA A 88 -16.15 35.01 17.62
N SER A 89 -14.89 34.92 17.21
CA SER A 89 -14.49 34.97 15.80
C SER A 89 -15.04 33.79 14.98
N GLU A 90 -14.98 32.56 15.50
CA GLU A 90 -15.57 31.38 14.82
C GLU A 90 -17.09 31.48 14.71
N THR A 91 -17.75 31.97 15.76
CA THR A 91 -19.21 32.17 15.78
C THR A 91 -19.63 33.25 14.80
N ALA A 92 -18.89 34.36 14.73
CA ALA A 92 -19.14 35.45 13.79
C ALA A 92 -18.97 34.98 12.33
N ALA A 93 -17.94 34.17 12.05
CA ALA A 93 -17.76 33.58 10.73
C ALA A 93 -18.95 32.70 10.34
N LEU A 94 -19.45 31.87 11.26
CA LEU A 94 -20.62 31.03 11.01
C LEU A 94 -21.89 31.85 10.74
N VAL A 95 -22.14 32.91 11.51
CA VAL A 95 -23.29 33.80 11.31
C VAL A 95 -23.22 34.52 9.96
N ALA A 96 -22.02 34.84 9.51
CA ALA A 96 -21.76 35.48 8.21
C ALA A 96 -21.72 34.49 7.03
N ASP A 97 -22.01 33.20 7.25
CA ASP A 97 -21.83 32.11 6.28
C ASP A 97 -20.43 32.07 5.64
N ALA A 98 -19.42 32.46 6.42
CA ALA A 98 -18.01 32.39 6.05
C ALA A 98 -17.37 31.09 6.55
N ASP A 99 -16.24 30.72 5.96
CA ASP A 99 -15.48 29.53 6.37
C ASP A 99 -14.85 29.71 7.75
N ALA A 100 -15.47 29.09 8.75
CA ALA A 100 -14.90 28.98 10.09
C ALA A 100 -13.59 28.17 10.05
N ARG A 101 -12.56 28.59 10.78
CA ARG A 101 -11.26 27.88 10.80
C ARG A 101 -11.38 26.48 11.37
N THR A 102 -12.39 26.23 12.20
CA THR A 102 -12.73 24.94 12.81
C THR A 102 -13.60 24.04 11.93
N ALA A 103 -13.99 24.46 10.73
CA ALA A 103 -14.57 23.56 9.74
C ALA A 103 -13.49 22.55 9.27
N GLY A 104 -13.70 21.26 9.56
CA GLY A 104 -12.72 20.20 9.25
C GLY A 104 -11.39 20.32 10.01
N ALA A 105 -11.35 21.08 11.11
CA ALA A 105 -10.13 21.30 11.88
C ALA A 105 -10.43 21.58 13.36
N VAL A 106 -9.39 21.52 14.19
CA VAL A 106 -9.41 22.03 15.56
C VAL A 106 -8.36 23.12 15.72
N LEU A 107 -8.65 24.11 16.56
CA LEU A 107 -7.66 25.06 17.04
C LEU A 107 -7.19 24.62 18.42
N GLU A 108 -5.88 24.59 18.64
CA GLU A 108 -5.30 24.37 19.96
C GLU A 108 -4.60 25.63 20.45
N ILE A 109 -4.73 25.90 21.74
CA ILE A 109 -3.99 26.96 22.45
C ILE A 109 -3.11 26.26 23.47
N ASP A 110 -1.79 26.37 23.35
CA ASP A 110 -0.88 25.93 24.40
C ASP A 110 -0.99 26.89 25.60
N LEU A 111 -1.28 26.36 26.78
CA LEU A 111 -1.55 27.17 27.98
C LEU A 111 -0.27 27.75 28.62
N ALA A 112 0.92 27.28 28.26
CA ALA A 112 2.18 27.91 28.68
C ALA A 112 2.62 29.03 27.76
N THR A 113 2.51 28.83 26.44
CA THR A 113 3.07 29.76 25.45
C THR A 113 2.02 30.68 24.83
N LEU A 114 0.73 30.34 24.97
CA LEU A 114 -0.39 30.93 24.25
C LEU A 114 -0.29 30.83 22.73
N GLU A 115 0.59 29.94 22.22
CA GLU A 115 0.67 29.62 20.80
C GLU A 115 -0.64 29.01 20.32
N ILE A 116 -1.12 29.47 19.17
CA ILE A 116 -2.34 28.98 18.53
C ILE A 116 -1.94 28.14 17.32
N SER A 117 -2.27 26.87 17.34
CA SER A 117 -2.08 25.96 16.21
C SER A 117 -3.43 25.53 15.63
N ARG A 118 -3.45 25.28 14.32
CA ARG A 118 -4.61 24.72 13.61
C ARG A 118 -4.25 23.35 13.10
N HIS A 119 -5.07 22.35 13.42
CA HIS A 119 -4.88 20.98 12.99
C HIS A 119 -6.07 20.49 12.18
N ARG A 120 -5.84 20.16 10.91
CA ARG A 120 -6.87 19.62 10.01
C ARG A 120 -6.98 18.12 10.16
N PHE A 121 -8.18 17.59 9.95
CA PHE A 121 -8.42 16.15 9.98
C PHE A 121 -9.46 15.77 8.93
N LEU A 122 -9.37 14.53 8.46
CA LEU A 122 -10.42 13.93 7.64
C LEU A 122 -11.41 13.16 8.52
N PRO A 123 -12.73 13.26 8.29
CA PRO A 123 -13.72 12.45 8.99
C PRO A 123 -13.37 10.97 8.90
N ASP A 124 -13.61 10.23 9.98
CA ASP A 124 -13.47 8.77 9.95
C ASP A 124 -14.79 8.15 9.49
N PRO A 125 -14.80 7.37 8.38
CA PRO A 125 -16.02 6.80 7.84
C PRO A 125 -16.64 5.72 8.74
N LEU A 126 -15.87 5.18 9.68
CA LEU A 126 -16.32 4.22 10.71
C LEU A 126 -16.66 4.91 12.03
N CYS A 127 -16.71 6.25 12.06
CA CYS A 127 -17.08 6.98 13.27
C CYS A 127 -18.48 6.58 13.76
N PRO A 128 -18.65 6.20 15.04
CA PRO A 128 -19.96 5.78 15.57
C PRO A 128 -20.98 6.91 15.69
N ARG A 129 -20.56 8.17 15.50
CA ARG A 129 -21.44 9.36 15.60
C ARG A 129 -21.87 9.92 14.26
N CYS A 130 -20.94 10.04 13.31
CA CYS A 130 -21.19 10.71 12.03
C CYS A 130 -20.66 9.91 10.83
N GLY A 131 -20.19 8.69 11.06
CA GLY A 131 -19.77 7.77 10.02
C GLY A 131 -20.94 6.94 9.51
N GLY A 132 -20.63 5.99 8.63
CA GLY A 132 -21.61 5.14 7.97
C GLY A 132 -21.16 4.82 6.56
N LEU A 133 -20.68 3.60 6.35
CA LEU A 133 -20.36 3.11 5.01
C LEU A 133 -21.64 2.63 4.32
N PRO A 134 -21.91 3.04 3.07
CA PRO A 134 -22.98 2.43 2.29
C PRO A 134 -22.66 0.93 2.06
N PRO A 135 -23.69 0.08 1.90
CA PRO A 135 -23.45 -1.30 1.47
C PRO A 135 -22.75 -1.30 0.11
N ASP A 136 -21.90 -2.30 -0.11
CA ASP A 136 -21.46 -2.65 -1.44
C ASP A 136 -22.59 -3.27 -2.26
N GLY A 137 -22.36 -3.38 -3.57
CA GLY A 137 -23.37 -3.85 -4.51
C GLY A 137 -22.78 -4.00 -5.91
N PRO A 138 -23.48 -4.70 -6.81
CA PRO A 138 -23.04 -4.87 -8.18
C PRO A 138 -22.94 -3.50 -8.85
N ALA A 139 -21.77 -3.18 -9.39
CA ALA A 139 -21.51 -1.90 -10.03
C ALA A 139 -20.83 -2.11 -11.37
N GLU A 140 -21.39 -1.48 -12.41
CA GLU A 140 -20.75 -1.38 -13.71
C GLU A 140 -19.46 -0.56 -13.61
N LEU A 141 -18.45 -0.94 -14.40
CA LEU A 141 -17.19 -0.22 -14.49
C LEU A 141 -16.99 0.29 -15.92
N THR A 142 -16.99 1.61 -16.07
CA THR A 142 -16.76 2.26 -17.38
C THR A 142 -15.45 3.02 -17.37
N LEU A 143 -14.50 2.58 -18.20
CA LEU A 143 -13.26 3.31 -18.46
C LEU A 143 -13.53 4.50 -19.39
N ARG A 144 -13.01 5.67 -19.05
CA ARG A 144 -13.15 6.93 -19.79
C ARG A 144 -11.80 7.34 -20.38
N PRO A 145 -11.73 7.86 -21.62
CA PRO A 145 -10.48 8.34 -22.21
C PRO A 145 -9.70 9.27 -21.28
N ARG A 146 -8.39 9.03 -21.16
CA ARG A 146 -7.49 9.72 -20.23
C ARG A 146 -6.19 10.04 -20.94
N ARG A 147 -5.95 11.31 -21.21
CA ARG A 147 -4.68 11.74 -21.80
C ARG A 147 -3.53 11.58 -20.80
N LYS A 148 -2.42 10.99 -21.25
CA LYS A 148 -1.17 10.91 -20.52
C LYS A 148 -0.48 12.27 -20.40
N LEU A 149 0.24 12.47 -19.31
CA LEU A 149 1.04 13.65 -19.02
C LEU A 149 2.50 13.38 -19.41
N GLY A 150 2.93 13.94 -20.54
CA GLY A 150 4.34 13.87 -20.96
C GLY A 150 4.86 12.44 -21.15
N GLY A 151 4.06 11.54 -21.73
CA GLY A 151 4.42 10.12 -21.93
C GLY A 151 4.35 9.24 -20.67
N SER A 152 4.20 9.84 -19.49
CA SER A 152 3.99 9.12 -18.22
C SER A 152 2.57 8.56 -18.15
N PRO A 153 2.33 7.42 -17.48
CA PRO A 153 0.98 6.91 -17.20
C PRO A 153 0.14 7.81 -16.25
N ARG A 154 0.59 9.02 -15.91
CA ARG A 154 -0.15 10.00 -15.10
C ARG A 154 -1.05 10.86 -15.98
N THR A 155 -2.19 11.30 -15.44
CA THR A 155 -3.17 12.19 -16.10
C THR A 155 -3.16 13.61 -15.54
N ARG A 156 -2.57 13.80 -14.36
CA ARG A 156 -2.35 15.11 -13.74
C ARG A 156 -1.10 15.12 -12.86
N PRO A 157 -0.49 16.29 -12.64
CA PRO A 157 0.52 16.45 -11.60
C PRO A 157 -0.10 16.24 -10.20
N VAL A 158 0.75 15.88 -9.25
CA VAL A 158 0.39 15.75 -7.84
C VAL A 158 1.35 16.58 -7.01
N GLU A 159 0.79 17.58 -6.35
CA GLU A 159 1.54 18.55 -5.56
C GLU A 159 1.74 18.04 -4.13
N LEU A 160 3.00 17.91 -3.71
CA LEU A 160 3.35 17.42 -2.38
C LEU A 160 2.71 18.26 -1.27
N ASP A 161 2.77 19.59 -1.38
CA ASP A 161 2.29 20.49 -0.33
C ASP A 161 0.79 20.32 -0.05
N ALA A 162 -0.02 20.11 -1.11
CA ALA A 162 -1.45 19.84 -0.96
C ALA A 162 -1.72 18.52 -0.22
N LEU A 163 -0.89 17.50 -0.47
CA LEU A 163 -1.01 16.22 0.24
C LEU A 163 -0.58 16.34 1.70
N LEU A 164 0.51 17.06 1.98
CA LEU A 164 0.98 17.29 3.34
C LEU A 164 -0.09 18.04 4.15
N GLU A 165 -0.70 19.09 3.58
CA GLU A 165 -1.78 19.86 4.23
C GLU A 165 -3.03 19.01 4.49
N THR A 166 -3.34 18.05 3.60
CA THR A 166 -4.55 17.23 3.69
C THR A 166 -4.39 16.05 4.67
N TYR A 167 -3.23 15.39 4.66
CA TYR A 167 -3.07 14.08 5.30
C TYR A 167 -2.10 14.07 6.47
N VAL A 168 -1.11 14.97 6.52
CA VAL A 168 0.01 14.88 7.45
C VAL A 168 -0.18 15.86 8.61
N ASP A 169 -0.43 15.33 9.80
CA ASP A 169 -0.50 16.11 11.03
C ASP A 169 -0.26 15.21 12.25
N GLY A 170 0.67 15.58 13.13
CA GLY A 170 1.05 14.75 14.28
C GLY A 170 0.02 14.70 15.41
N ARG A 171 -1.06 15.47 15.32
CA ARG A 171 -2.06 15.66 16.37
C ARG A 171 -3.37 14.96 16.06
N VAL A 172 -3.89 15.12 14.84
CA VAL A 172 -5.18 14.59 14.33
C VAL A 172 -5.12 14.21 12.84
N GLY A 173 -3.93 14.17 12.24
CA GLY A 173 -3.74 13.77 10.85
C GLY A 173 -3.99 12.28 10.62
N MET A 174 -3.99 11.90 9.34
CA MET A 174 -3.95 10.50 8.96
C MET A 174 -2.54 9.96 9.04
N ILE A 175 -1.57 10.69 8.50
CA ILE A 175 -0.18 10.29 8.38
C ILE A 175 0.64 11.05 9.43
N ARG A 176 1.54 10.34 10.10
CA ARG A 176 2.50 10.96 11.03
C ARG A 176 3.47 11.87 10.28
N PRO A 177 4.07 12.89 10.93
CA PRO A 177 5.14 13.67 10.32
C PRO A 177 6.20 12.78 9.67
N LEU A 178 6.49 13.05 8.41
CA LEU A 178 7.39 12.22 7.60
C LEU A 178 8.81 12.27 8.16
N LYS A 179 9.54 11.17 7.98
CA LYS A 179 10.99 11.11 8.16
C LYS A 179 11.65 10.98 6.80
N SER A 180 12.82 11.59 6.63
CA SER A 180 13.60 11.46 5.40
C SER A 180 15.08 11.28 5.71
N GLY A 181 15.79 10.63 4.79
CA GLY A 181 17.21 10.33 4.90
C GLY A 181 17.77 9.83 3.57
N VAL A 182 18.92 9.17 3.62
CA VAL A 182 19.61 8.60 2.46
C VAL A 182 19.91 7.12 2.73
N GLN A 183 19.67 6.27 1.73
CA GLN A 183 19.99 4.83 1.78
C GLN A 183 20.38 4.34 0.38
N GLY A 184 21.56 3.71 0.26
CA GLY A 184 22.07 3.16 -1.01
C GLY A 184 22.09 4.18 -2.15
N GLY A 185 22.67 5.37 -1.91
CA GLY A 185 22.76 6.45 -2.89
C GLY A 185 21.45 7.16 -3.26
N LEU A 186 20.29 6.70 -2.75
CA LEU A 186 18.99 7.31 -2.99
C LEU A 186 18.48 8.09 -1.78
N THR A 187 17.65 9.10 -2.07
CA THR A 187 16.85 9.76 -1.05
C THR A 187 15.69 8.84 -0.66
N VAL A 188 15.46 8.69 0.64
CA VAL A 188 14.36 7.88 1.18
C VAL A 188 13.48 8.74 2.07
N ALA A 189 12.17 8.57 1.96
CA ALA A 189 11.21 9.14 2.89
C ALA A 189 10.24 8.06 3.37
N SER A 190 9.82 8.15 4.63
CA SER A 190 8.85 7.26 5.23
C SER A 190 7.65 8.03 5.79
N ALA A 191 6.45 7.57 5.40
CA ALA A 191 5.16 8.07 5.84
C ALA A 191 4.47 6.97 6.65
N MET A 192 4.51 7.08 7.97
CA MET A 192 3.88 6.10 8.86
C MET A 192 2.39 6.39 8.99
N LEU A 193 1.56 5.47 8.50
CA LEU A 193 0.12 5.59 8.50
C LEU A 193 -0.52 4.58 9.47
N PRO A 194 -1.20 5.04 10.53
CA PRO A 194 -2.02 4.18 11.36
C PRO A 194 -3.20 3.63 10.57
N ILE A 195 -3.38 2.32 10.60
CA ILE A 195 -4.41 1.64 9.81
C ILE A 195 -5.73 1.51 10.59
N ARG A 196 -6.82 1.15 9.89
CA ARG A 196 -8.13 0.95 10.52
C ARG A 196 -8.19 -0.33 11.37
N ALA A 197 -7.33 -1.31 11.08
CA ALA A 197 -7.23 -2.58 11.78
C ALA A 197 -6.33 -2.48 13.03
N GLY A 198 -6.96 -2.42 14.21
CA GLY A 198 -6.26 -2.42 15.49
C GLY A 198 -5.34 -1.21 15.70
N ASP A 199 -4.17 -1.44 16.30
CA ASP A 199 -3.12 -0.44 16.51
C ASP A 199 -2.00 -0.53 15.46
N GLY A 200 -2.30 -1.17 14.33
CA GLY A 200 -1.33 -1.38 13.26
C GLY A 200 -0.84 -0.08 12.64
N LEU A 201 0.35 -0.16 12.07
CA LEU A 201 1.00 0.96 11.40
C LEU A 201 1.61 0.43 10.11
N GLU A 202 1.26 1.07 8.99
CA GLU A 202 1.76 0.70 7.68
C GLU A 202 2.70 1.79 7.16
N PRO A 203 3.90 1.44 6.63
CA PRO A 203 4.91 2.43 6.27
C PRO A 203 4.89 2.69 4.77
N GLY A 204 4.48 3.87 4.31
CA GLY A 204 4.76 4.29 2.94
C GLY A 204 6.24 4.63 2.78
N VAL A 205 6.91 4.18 1.72
CA VAL A 205 8.35 4.39 1.53
C VAL A 205 8.67 4.84 0.11
N GLY A 206 8.94 6.12 -0.04
CA GLY A 206 9.44 6.65 -1.31
C GLY A 206 10.96 6.56 -1.39
N ARG A 207 11.46 5.99 -2.48
CA ARG A 207 12.89 5.89 -2.81
C ARG A 207 13.14 6.51 -4.18
N THR A 208 13.72 7.70 -4.20
CA THR A 208 13.99 8.41 -5.47
C THR A 208 15.29 9.22 -5.35
N ARG A 209 15.64 10.01 -6.37
CA ARG A 209 16.80 10.91 -6.36
C ARG A 209 16.50 12.31 -5.79
N SER A 210 15.30 12.53 -5.23
CA SER A 210 14.86 13.82 -4.71
C SER A 210 14.11 13.67 -3.40
N TYR A 211 14.37 14.54 -2.42
CA TYR A 211 13.60 14.59 -1.18
C TYR A 211 12.12 14.85 -1.43
N THR A 212 11.80 15.76 -2.35
CA THR A 212 10.41 16.08 -2.71
C THR A 212 9.72 14.88 -3.33
N ALA A 213 10.35 14.22 -4.30
CA ALA A 213 9.75 13.06 -4.96
C ALA A 213 9.63 11.86 -4.00
N SER A 214 10.61 11.63 -3.13
CA SER A 214 10.56 10.55 -2.13
C SER A 214 9.44 10.78 -1.13
N ARG A 215 9.28 12.01 -0.62
CA ARG A 215 8.17 12.35 0.29
C ARG A 215 6.81 12.19 -0.39
N LEU A 216 6.71 12.57 -1.67
CA LEU A 216 5.50 12.39 -2.47
C LEU A 216 5.13 10.92 -2.62
N VAL A 217 6.07 10.08 -3.08
CA VAL A 217 5.84 8.62 -3.23
C VAL A 217 5.48 7.99 -1.88
N ALA A 218 6.18 8.35 -0.79
CA ALA A 218 5.88 7.83 0.55
C ALA A 218 4.43 8.10 0.98
N VAL A 219 3.91 9.31 0.75
CA VAL A 219 2.51 9.64 1.07
C VAL A 219 1.54 8.88 0.19
N LEU A 220 1.80 8.77 -1.12
CA LEU A 220 0.93 8.06 -2.05
C LEU A 220 0.84 6.57 -1.73
N GLU A 221 1.96 5.93 -1.43
CA GLU A 221 2.01 4.51 -1.05
C GLU A 221 1.36 4.27 0.31
N ALA A 222 1.50 5.20 1.27
CA ALA A 222 0.75 5.14 2.53
C ALA A 222 -0.77 5.14 2.26
N LEU A 223 -1.25 6.04 1.40
CA LEU A 223 -2.67 6.10 1.04
C LEU A 223 -3.12 4.83 0.33
N GLU A 224 -2.35 4.28 -0.60
CA GLU A 224 -2.64 2.98 -1.22
C GLU A 224 -2.84 1.87 -0.17
N ARG A 225 -1.87 1.71 0.75
CA ARG A 225 -1.98 0.74 1.86
C ARG A 225 -3.23 0.94 2.71
N TYR A 226 -3.64 2.19 2.92
CA TYR A 226 -4.86 2.51 3.66
C TYR A 226 -6.12 1.88 3.07
N GLY A 227 -6.20 1.85 1.73
CA GLY A 227 -7.29 1.23 0.98
C GLY A 227 -7.25 -0.30 1.05
N GLY A 228 -6.07 -0.88 0.92
CA GLY A 228 -5.90 -2.34 0.82
C GLY A 228 -5.99 -3.11 2.15
N VAL A 229 -5.87 -2.46 3.31
CA VAL A 229 -5.90 -3.15 4.62
C VAL A 229 -7.28 -3.71 4.96
N SER A 230 -8.34 -2.91 4.78
CA SER A 230 -9.69 -3.26 5.24
C SER A 230 -10.75 -2.39 4.54
N PRO A 231 -12.00 -2.87 4.40
CA PRO A 231 -13.09 -2.08 3.84
C PRO A 231 -13.23 -0.70 4.51
N GLY A 232 -13.22 0.36 3.71
CA GLY A 232 -13.32 1.74 4.19
C GLY A 232 -14.09 2.69 3.28
N GLY A 233 -14.53 2.21 2.12
CA GLY A 233 -15.38 2.94 1.18
C GLY A 233 -16.82 2.45 1.20
N ARG A 234 -17.00 1.13 1.34
CA ARG A 234 -18.27 0.43 1.40
C ARG A 234 -18.18 -0.68 2.44
N ARG A 235 -19.31 -1.05 3.04
CA ARG A 235 -19.40 -2.23 3.93
C ARG A 235 -19.80 -3.45 3.12
N THR A 236 -19.17 -4.57 3.42
CA THR A 236 -19.47 -5.86 2.79
C THR A 236 -20.90 -6.30 3.13
N SER A 237 -21.68 -6.60 2.10
CA SER A 237 -23.11 -6.92 2.23
C SER A 237 -23.45 -8.38 1.95
N VAL A 238 -22.51 -9.15 1.39
CA VAL A 238 -22.73 -10.55 1.03
C VAL A 238 -21.93 -11.47 1.95
N THR A 239 -22.62 -12.42 2.58
CA THR A 239 -22.04 -13.53 3.34
C THR A 239 -22.76 -14.80 2.91
N ALA A 240 -22.05 -15.70 2.25
CA ALA A 240 -22.64 -16.89 1.62
C ALA A 240 -21.58 -18.00 1.44
N ALA A 241 -22.04 -19.24 1.29
CA ALA A 241 -21.21 -20.31 0.76
C ALA A 241 -21.08 -20.15 -0.76
N TYR A 242 -19.95 -20.55 -1.34
CA TYR A 242 -19.72 -20.39 -2.77
C TYR A 242 -20.74 -21.16 -3.62
N ARG A 243 -21.16 -22.36 -3.20
CA ARG A 243 -22.19 -23.14 -3.92
C ARG A 243 -23.48 -22.34 -4.16
N ASP A 244 -23.82 -21.41 -3.26
CA ASP A 244 -25.06 -20.63 -3.32
C ASP A 244 -24.94 -19.41 -4.27
N ILE A 245 -23.71 -19.01 -4.64
CA ILE A 245 -23.42 -17.81 -5.43
C ILE A 245 -22.48 -18.05 -6.61
N SER A 246 -22.16 -19.31 -6.93
CA SER A 246 -21.16 -19.72 -7.91
C SER A 246 -21.36 -19.13 -9.31
N GLY A 247 -22.62 -18.85 -9.71
CA GLY A 247 -22.94 -18.18 -10.97
C GLY A 247 -22.44 -16.73 -11.07
N HIS A 248 -22.17 -16.08 -9.94
CA HIS A 248 -21.77 -14.68 -9.85
C HIS A 248 -20.44 -14.47 -9.10
N ALA A 249 -19.79 -15.53 -8.63
CA ALA A 249 -18.55 -15.45 -7.86
C ALA A 249 -17.34 -15.99 -8.64
N VAL A 250 -16.15 -15.50 -8.31
CA VAL A 250 -14.88 -16.07 -8.75
C VAL A 250 -14.49 -17.19 -7.79
N HIS A 251 -14.19 -18.38 -8.31
CA HIS A 251 -13.77 -19.51 -7.47
C HIS A 251 -12.40 -19.20 -6.82
N PRO A 252 -12.25 -19.26 -5.48
CA PRO A 252 -11.02 -18.84 -4.79
C PRO A 252 -9.75 -19.59 -5.22
N ASP A 253 -9.88 -20.87 -5.57
CA ASP A 253 -8.74 -21.69 -6.02
C ASP A 253 -8.10 -21.17 -7.32
N THR A 254 -8.81 -20.37 -8.11
CA THR A 254 -8.24 -19.76 -9.33
C THR A 254 -7.11 -18.77 -9.04
N PHE A 255 -6.98 -18.32 -7.79
CA PHE A 255 -5.87 -17.48 -7.34
C PHE A 255 -4.68 -18.31 -6.80
N GLY A 256 -4.72 -19.64 -6.92
CA GLY A 256 -3.72 -20.54 -6.37
C GLY A 256 -3.89 -20.78 -4.87
N THR A 257 -3.62 -22.02 -4.45
CA THR A 257 -3.82 -22.50 -3.06
C THR A 257 -2.50 -22.89 -2.41
N HIS A 258 -2.49 -22.90 -1.07
CA HIS A 258 -1.39 -23.48 -0.31
C HIS A 258 -1.28 -25.00 -0.55
N PRO A 259 -0.09 -25.58 -0.34
CA PRO A 259 0.10 -27.03 -0.29
C PRO A 259 -0.89 -27.67 0.67
N GLU A 260 -1.51 -28.76 0.24
CA GLU A 260 -2.57 -29.45 0.98
C GLU A 260 -2.10 -29.87 2.38
N GLU A 261 -0.85 -30.30 2.50
CA GLU A 261 -0.25 -30.72 3.76
C GLU A 261 -0.10 -29.59 4.79
N ASN A 262 -0.15 -28.32 4.37
CA ASN A 262 0.03 -27.18 5.28
C ASN A 262 -1.24 -26.86 6.08
N TYR A 263 -2.42 -27.11 5.53
CA TYR A 263 -3.69 -26.80 6.21
C TYR A 263 -3.93 -27.63 7.47
N ASP A 264 -3.31 -28.81 7.59
CA ASP A 264 -3.40 -29.65 8.79
C ASP A 264 -2.30 -29.37 9.82
N ARG A 265 -1.34 -28.49 9.51
CA ARG A 265 -0.23 -28.20 10.42
C ARG A 265 -0.72 -27.38 11.62
N PRO A 266 -0.37 -27.76 12.87
CA PRO A 266 -0.64 -26.95 14.03
C PRO A 266 -0.07 -25.52 13.89
N GLY A 267 -0.91 -24.51 14.13
CA GLY A 267 -0.50 -23.10 14.03
C GLY A 267 -0.51 -22.51 12.62
N PHE A 268 -0.91 -23.27 11.59
CA PHE A 268 -1.12 -22.69 10.26
C PHE A 268 -2.31 -21.72 10.27
N ALA A 269 -2.08 -20.50 9.78
CA ALA A 269 -3.03 -19.39 9.94
C ALA A 269 -4.25 -19.48 9.00
N PHE A 270 -4.26 -20.41 8.06
CA PHE A 270 -5.25 -20.49 6.98
C PHE A 270 -6.08 -21.77 7.07
N ARG A 271 -7.36 -21.68 6.71
CA ARG A 271 -8.26 -22.84 6.63
C ARG A 271 -8.47 -23.28 5.18
N ARG A 272 -8.86 -24.52 4.98
CA ARG A 272 -9.28 -24.99 3.66
C ARG A 272 -10.52 -24.24 3.18
N PHE A 273 -10.50 -23.89 1.91
CA PHE A 273 -11.69 -23.46 1.20
C PHE A 273 -12.44 -24.68 0.66
N THR A 274 -13.77 -24.66 0.78
CA THR A 274 -14.68 -25.64 0.19
C THR A 274 -15.87 -24.87 -0.37
N GLU A 275 -16.64 -25.46 -1.28
CA GLU A 275 -17.83 -24.79 -1.82
C GLU A 275 -18.90 -24.51 -0.75
N ASP A 276 -18.83 -25.21 0.39
CA ASP A 276 -19.69 -25.04 1.56
C ASP A 276 -19.18 -23.97 2.54
N THR A 277 -17.97 -23.46 2.32
CA THR A 277 -17.34 -22.46 3.20
C THR A 277 -18.11 -21.15 3.10
N VAL A 278 -18.89 -20.84 4.15
CA VAL A 278 -19.49 -19.52 4.33
C VAL A 278 -18.38 -18.51 4.65
N CYS A 279 -18.33 -17.45 3.87
CA CYS A 279 -17.44 -16.32 4.08
C CYS A 279 -18.01 -15.02 3.51
N ARG A 280 -17.32 -13.91 3.76
CA ARG A 280 -17.64 -12.58 3.21
C ARG A 280 -17.15 -12.42 1.77
N TRP A 281 -18.02 -11.84 0.93
CA TRP A 281 -17.75 -11.58 -0.48
C TRP A 281 -17.98 -10.11 -0.80
N VAL A 282 -17.07 -9.52 -1.58
CA VAL A 282 -17.14 -8.13 -2.04
C VAL A 282 -17.33 -8.07 -3.55
N TRP A 283 -18.04 -7.04 -4.01
CA TRP A 283 -18.28 -6.82 -5.43
C TRP A 283 -17.05 -6.23 -6.14
N GLY A 284 -16.63 -6.88 -7.21
CA GLY A 284 -15.70 -6.38 -8.22
C GLY A 284 -16.32 -6.40 -9.61
N TYR A 285 -15.52 -6.04 -10.61
CA TYR A 285 -15.90 -6.07 -12.02
C TYR A 285 -14.94 -6.96 -12.81
N SER A 286 -15.48 -7.97 -13.50
CA SER A 286 -14.73 -8.86 -14.39
C SER A 286 -14.73 -8.28 -15.81
N PHE A 287 -13.55 -8.07 -16.37
CA PHE A 287 -13.42 -7.61 -17.76
C PHE A 287 -13.70 -8.72 -18.78
N ALA A 288 -13.33 -9.98 -18.49
CA ALA A 288 -13.62 -11.09 -19.40
C ALA A 288 -15.12 -11.40 -19.48
N LYS A 289 -15.83 -11.31 -18.34
CA LYS A 289 -17.30 -11.52 -18.30
C LYS A 289 -18.09 -10.24 -18.58
N ALA A 290 -17.43 -9.08 -18.59
CA ALA A 290 -18.04 -7.76 -18.73
C ALA A 290 -19.24 -7.53 -17.79
N GLN A 291 -19.09 -7.93 -16.52
CA GLN A 291 -20.16 -7.81 -15.52
C GLN A 291 -19.60 -7.76 -14.09
N PRO A 292 -20.39 -7.27 -13.11
CA PRO A 292 -20.05 -7.39 -11.70
C PRO A 292 -19.93 -8.85 -11.25
N VAL A 293 -18.92 -9.14 -10.42
CA VAL A 293 -18.66 -10.47 -9.83
C VAL A 293 -18.31 -10.35 -8.36
N LEU A 294 -18.56 -11.41 -7.59
CA LEU A 294 -18.17 -11.53 -6.19
C LEU A 294 -16.78 -12.15 -6.06
N VAL A 295 -15.96 -11.58 -5.18
CA VAL A 295 -14.63 -12.07 -4.81
C VAL A 295 -14.53 -12.17 -3.29
N PRO A 296 -13.83 -13.15 -2.71
CA PRO A 296 -13.62 -13.20 -1.27
C PRO A 296 -13.01 -11.92 -0.69
N GLU A 297 -13.60 -11.42 0.40
CA GLU A 297 -13.12 -10.20 1.07
C GLU A 297 -11.65 -10.31 1.49
N ASN A 298 -11.24 -11.49 1.97
CA ASN A 298 -9.88 -11.76 2.44
C ASN A 298 -8.81 -11.84 1.33
N GLN A 299 -9.22 -11.91 0.05
CA GLN A 299 -8.33 -11.80 -1.11
C GLN A 299 -8.23 -10.37 -1.65
N VAL A 300 -9.15 -9.50 -1.24
CA VAL A 300 -9.17 -8.09 -1.60
C VAL A 300 -8.49 -7.25 -0.53
N TYR A 301 -8.74 -7.56 0.74
CA TYR A 301 -8.25 -6.80 1.89
C TYR A 301 -7.30 -7.64 2.75
N TYR A 302 -6.00 -7.42 2.63
CA TYR A 302 -4.95 -8.30 3.16
C TYR A 302 -4.79 -8.25 4.70
N TYR A 303 -5.50 -7.36 5.38
CA TYR A 303 -5.56 -7.29 6.86
C TYR A 303 -6.95 -7.58 7.44
N ALA A 304 -7.94 -7.96 6.62
CA ALA A 304 -9.32 -8.17 7.10
C ALA A 304 -9.40 -9.19 8.25
N ARG A 305 -8.53 -10.21 8.26
CA ARG A 305 -8.44 -11.21 9.34
C ARG A 305 -8.07 -10.65 10.71
N HIS A 306 -7.45 -9.46 10.76
CA HIS A 306 -6.98 -8.81 11.99
C HIS A 306 -8.04 -7.89 12.61
N LEU A 307 -9.20 -7.76 11.97
CA LEU A 307 -10.33 -7.03 12.53
C LEU A 307 -10.96 -7.82 13.68
N PRO A 308 -11.62 -7.15 14.65
CA PRO A 308 -12.27 -7.83 15.78
C PRO A 308 -13.29 -8.91 15.39
N ASP A 309 -13.90 -8.76 14.22
CA ASP A 309 -14.88 -9.67 13.62
C ASP A 309 -14.34 -10.37 12.37
N GLY A 310 -13.01 -10.41 12.21
CA GLY A 310 -12.32 -11.00 11.07
C GLY A 310 -12.47 -12.52 11.03
N GLU A 311 -12.74 -13.06 9.83
CA GLU A 311 -12.79 -14.49 9.59
C GLU A 311 -11.38 -15.06 9.34
N GLN A 312 -11.19 -16.34 9.66
CA GLN A 312 -9.96 -17.04 9.29
C GLN A 312 -9.85 -17.11 7.75
N PRO A 313 -8.78 -16.57 7.16
CA PRO A 313 -8.58 -16.59 5.72
C PRO A 313 -8.27 -18.01 5.22
N PHE A 314 -8.43 -18.21 3.91
CA PHE A 314 -8.08 -19.47 3.25
C PHE A 314 -6.73 -19.42 2.53
N VAL A 315 -6.24 -18.23 2.20
CA VAL A 315 -4.94 -18.03 1.57
C VAL A 315 -4.20 -16.83 2.13
N PHE A 316 -2.87 -16.88 2.06
CA PHE A 316 -1.97 -15.76 2.35
C PHE A 316 -2.07 -14.70 1.27
N GLU A 317 -2.26 -13.45 1.69
CA GLU A 317 -2.46 -12.31 0.81
C GLU A 317 -1.63 -11.11 1.27
N VAL A 318 -1.26 -10.29 0.30
CA VAL A 318 -0.45 -9.08 0.46
C VAL A 318 -1.02 -7.95 -0.38
N SER A 319 -0.33 -6.82 -0.43
CA SER A 319 -0.73 -5.65 -1.22
C SER A 319 -0.69 -5.86 -2.73
N ASN A 320 -0.20 -6.99 -3.25
CA ASN A 320 -0.05 -7.26 -4.68
C ASN A 320 -1.32 -6.91 -5.49
N GLY A 321 -1.24 -5.95 -6.40
CA GLY A 321 -2.35 -5.47 -7.22
C GLY A 321 -3.16 -4.33 -6.58
N CYS A 322 -2.83 -3.90 -5.36
CA CYS A 322 -3.34 -2.67 -4.77
C CYS A 322 -2.67 -1.48 -5.44
N ALA A 323 -3.44 -0.48 -5.85
CA ALA A 323 -2.86 0.68 -6.50
C ALA A 323 -3.71 1.94 -6.32
N LEU A 324 -3.00 3.06 -6.20
CA LEU A 324 -3.56 4.40 -6.13
C LEU A 324 -3.34 5.14 -7.46
N GLY A 325 -4.39 5.79 -7.95
CA GLY A 325 -4.35 6.61 -9.15
C GLY A 325 -5.08 7.93 -8.97
N SER A 326 -4.75 8.93 -9.77
CA SER A 326 -5.48 10.20 -9.84
C SER A 326 -6.87 10.04 -10.46
N CYS A 327 -7.08 8.91 -11.13
CA CYS A 327 -8.34 8.45 -11.69
C CYS A 327 -8.40 6.92 -11.61
N LEU A 328 -9.54 6.33 -11.99
CA LEU A 328 -9.73 4.88 -11.92
C LEU A 328 -8.81 4.16 -12.91
N GLU A 329 -8.63 4.71 -14.11
CA GLU A 329 -7.78 4.14 -15.16
C GLU A 329 -6.30 4.07 -14.73
N GLU A 330 -5.79 5.11 -14.06
CA GLU A 330 -4.44 5.09 -13.47
C GLU A 330 -4.30 4.01 -12.41
N ALA A 331 -5.27 3.91 -11.49
CA ALA A 331 -5.24 2.95 -10.40
C ALA A 331 -5.24 1.51 -10.95
N ILE A 332 -6.12 1.21 -11.91
CA ILE A 332 -6.17 -0.11 -12.55
C ILE A 332 -4.87 -0.40 -13.30
N LEU A 333 -4.33 0.55 -14.05
CA LEU A 333 -3.09 0.35 -14.79
C LEU A 333 -1.93 -0.02 -13.87
N HIS A 334 -1.73 0.75 -12.79
CA HIS A 334 -0.64 0.48 -11.85
C HIS A 334 -0.84 -0.84 -11.10
N GLY A 335 -2.06 -1.18 -10.68
CA GLY A 335 -2.33 -2.48 -10.05
C GLY A 335 -2.15 -3.64 -11.01
N LEU A 336 -2.49 -3.48 -12.29
CA LEU A 336 -2.30 -4.49 -13.33
C LEU A 336 -0.81 -4.71 -13.63
N LEU A 337 -0.04 -3.63 -13.78
CA LEU A 337 1.41 -3.71 -13.94
C LEU A 337 2.06 -4.39 -12.74
N GLU A 338 1.57 -4.10 -11.54
CA GLU A 338 2.03 -4.76 -10.33
C GLU A 338 1.85 -6.27 -10.43
N VAL A 339 0.61 -6.74 -10.67
CA VAL A 339 0.31 -8.18 -10.78
C VAL A 339 1.14 -8.85 -11.88
N VAL A 340 1.29 -8.21 -13.03
CA VAL A 340 2.08 -8.72 -14.16
C VAL A 340 3.56 -8.88 -13.79
N GLU A 341 4.14 -7.92 -13.08
CA GLU A 341 5.54 -8.00 -12.63
C GLU A 341 5.78 -9.23 -11.75
N ARG A 342 4.88 -9.46 -10.78
CA ARG A 342 5.00 -10.57 -9.82
C ARG A 342 4.74 -11.90 -10.52
N ASP A 343 3.75 -11.96 -11.42
CA ASP A 343 3.49 -13.14 -12.26
C ASP A 343 4.72 -13.49 -13.11
N ALA A 344 5.26 -12.53 -13.86
CA ALA A 344 6.39 -12.74 -14.75
C ALA A 344 7.65 -13.20 -13.98
N PHE A 345 7.93 -12.58 -12.83
CA PHE A 345 9.04 -12.98 -11.97
C PHE A 345 8.86 -14.40 -11.43
N LEU A 346 7.72 -14.69 -10.80
CA LEU A 346 7.46 -15.98 -10.15
C LEU A 346 7.33 -17.11 -11.18
N LEU A 347 6.75 -16.84 -12.34
CA LEU A 347 6.65 -17.79 -13.44
C LEU A 347 8.04 -18.11 -14.00
N THR A 348 8.89 -17.11 -14.17
CA THR A 348 10.29 -17.31 -14.58
C THR A 348 11.04 -18.17 -13.55
N TRP A 349 10.87 -17.88 -12.27
CA TRP A 349 11.49 -18.64 -11.18
C TRP A 349 11.00 -20.09 -11.10
N HIS A 350 9.70 -20.28 -10.86
CA HIS A 350 9.13 -21.61 -10.57
C HIS A 350 9.19 -22.55 -11.78
N ALA A 351 9.02 -22.02 -12.99
CA ALA A 351 9.17 -22.81 -14.22
C ALA A 351 10.61 -22.83 -14.77
N ARG A 352 11.57 -22.19 -14.08
CA ARG A 352 12.98 -22.06 -14.51
C ARG A 352 13.11 -21.63 -15.98
N ARG A 353 12.31 -20.64 -16.39
CA ARG A 353 12.27 -20.18 -17.78
C ARG A 353 13.61 -19.55 -18.13
N GLU A 354 14.21 -20.02 -19.22
CA GLU A 354 15.36 -19.35 -19.81
C GLU A 354 14.88 -18.11 -20.56
N VAL A 355 15.33 -16.94 -20.13
CA VAL A 355 14.91 -15.64 -20.68
C VAL A 355 16.10 -14.85 -21.23
N PRO A 356 15.89 -13.94 -22.21
CA PRO A 356 16.97 -13.15 -22.80
C PRO A 356 17.59 -12.17 -21.79
N VAL A 357 18.90 -11.92 -21.93
CA VAL A 357 19.59 -10.85 -21.22
C VAL A 357 19.45 -9.55 -22.02
N LEU A 358 19.13 -8.46 -21.34
CA LEU A 358 19.05 -7.13 -21.93
C LEU A 358 20.44 -6.50 -22.05
N ASP A 359 20.73 -5.87 -23.18
CA ASP A 359 21.87 -4.98 -23.34
C ASP A 359 21.48 -3.56 -22.95
N LEU A 360 21.84 -3.16 -21.73
CA LEU A 360 21.56 -1.82 -21.21
C LEU A 360 22.25 -0.71 -22.01
N ALA A 361 23.31 -1.02 -22.78
CA ALA A 361 23.97 -0.04 -23.64
C ALA A 361 23.14 0.34 -24.87
N LEU A 362 22.11 -0.46 -25.22
CA LEU A 362 21.19 -0.20 -26.31
C LEU A 362 19.98 0.64 -25.90
N ALA A 363 19.93 1.10 -24.64
CA ALA A 363 18.85 1.92 -24.14
C ALA A 363 18.85 3.31 -24.80
N SER A 364 17.66 3.84 -25.08
CA SER A 364 17.47 5.18 -25.61
C SER A 364 17.76 6.27 -24.56
N ASP A 365 17.42 6.00 -23.30
CA ASP A 365 17.74 6.87 -22.16
C ASP A 365 19.09 6.48 -21.54
N PRO A 366 20.12 7.35 -21.59
CA PRO A 366 21.44 7.06 -21.02
C PRO A 366 21.41 6.92 -19.49
N VAL A 367 20.36 7.38 -18.80
CA VAL A 367 20.22 7.22 -17.35
C VAL A 367 20.14 5.75 -16.95
N LEU A 368 19.55 4.89 -17.79
CA LEU A 368 19.37 3.47 -17.49
C LEU A 368 20.72 2.74 -17.31
N PRO A 369 21.65 2.74 -18.29
CA PRO A 369 22.96 2.14 -18.11
C PRO A 369 23.80 2.85 -17.04
N MET A 370 23.66 4.17 -16.87
CA MET A 370 24.34 4.91 -15.79
C MET A 370 23.92 4.43 -14.40
N GLN A 371 22.64 4.11 -14.20
CA GLN A 371 22.16 3.61 -12.91
C GLN A 371 22.71 2.22 -12.59
N ALA A 372 22.71 1.30 -13.57
CA ALA A 372 23.32 -0.02 -13.40
C ALA A 372 24.83 0.08 -13.09
N ALA A 373 25.53 0.99 -13.78
CA ALA A 373 26.95 1.27 -13.52
C ALA A 373 27.17 1.86 -12.11
N ALA A 374 26.30 2.75 -11.65
CA ALA A 374 26.38 3.32 -10.30
C ALA A 374 26.20 2.24 -9.21
N ILE A 375 25.20 1.36 -9.35
CA ILE A 375 25.00 0.23 -8.43
C ILE A 375 26.24 -0.67 -8.42
N THR A 376 26.78 -0.97 -9.60
CA THR A 376 28.00 -1.78 -9.73
C THR A 376 29.20 -1.12 -9.04
N ALA A 377 29.42 0.18 -9.26
CA ALA A 377 30.54 0.91 -8.68
C ALA A 377 30.44 1.06 -7.15
N GLU A 378 29.23 1.27 -6.61
CA GLU A 378 29.01 1.43 -5.17
C GLU A 378 29.12 0.11 -4.41
N THR A 379 28.66 -1.00 -5.01
CA THR A 379 28.50 -2.28 -4.31
C THR A 379 29.53 -3.34 -4.72
N GLY A 380 30.19 -3.15 -5.87
CA GLY A 380 31.04 -4.16 -6.50
C GLY A 380 30.29 -5.38 -7.03
N HIS A 381 28.96 -5.33 -7.22
CA HIS A 381 28.17 -6.42 -7.78
C HIS A 381 27.87 -6.16 -9.26
N ARG A 382 28.01 -7.19 -10.10
CA ARG A 382 27.64 -7.12 -11.52
C ARG A 382 26.12 -7.06 -11.64
N VAL A 383 25.59 -6.06 -12.34
CA VAL A 383 24.15 -5.93 -12.62
C VAL A 383 23.80 -6.62 -13.94
N LEU A 384 22.76 -7.46 -13.90
CA LEU A 384 22.13 -8.14 -15.03
C LEU A 384 20.64 -7.78 -15.08
N CYS A 385 20.07 -7.64 -16.27
CA CYS A 385 18.64 -7.45 -16.47
C CYS A 385 18.14 -8.47 -17.48
N PHE A 386 17.06 -9.17 -17.15
CA PHE A 386 16.45 -10.22 -17.97
C PHE A 386 15.06 -9.81 -18.42
N ASP A 387 14.74 -10.00 -19.70
CA ASP A 387 13.40 -9.79 -20.23
C ASP A 387 12.49 -10.97 -19.84
N THR A 388 11.69 -10.77 -18.81
CA THR A 388 10.74 -11.78 -18.28
C THR A 388 9.34 -11.63 -18.86
N THR A 389 9.17 -10.83 -19.92
CA THR A 389 7.87 -10.62 -20.56
C THR A 389 7.22 -11.96 -20.91
N ALA A 390 6.06 -12.23 -20.30
CA ALA A 390 5.31 -13.47 -20.51
C ALA A 390 4.41 -13.38 -21.75
N GLU A 391 3.59 -14.42 -21.98
CA GLU A 391 2.79 -14.62 -23.20
C GLU A 391 1.82 -13.47 -23.55
N HIS A 392 1.41 -12.65 -22.57
CA HIS A 392 0.57 -11.47 -22.79
C HIS A 392 1.33 -10.29 -23.44
N GLY A 393 2.67 -10.31 -23.45
CA GLY A 393 3.50 -9.28 -24.09
C GLY A 393 3.51 -7.94 -23.37
N ILE A 394 3.34 -7.92 -22.05
CA ILE A 394 3.45 -6.71 -21.22
C ILE A 394 4.88 -6.65 -20.66
N PRO A 395 5.65 -5.59 -20.94
CA PRO A 395 7.06 -5.48 -20.57
C PRO A 395 7.32 -5.73 -19.08
N SER A 396 8.13 -6.75 -18.78
CA SER A 396 8.50 -7.14 -17.42
C SER A 396 9.98 -7.52 -17.35
N VAL A 397 10.72 -6.97 -16.39
CA VAL A 397 12.17 -7.15 -16.25
C VAL A 397 12.51 -7.67 -14.87
N TRP A 398 13.38 -8.68 -14.82
CA TRP A 398 14.06 -9.10 -13.59
C TRP A 398 15.47 -8.49 -13.57
N ALA A 399 15.77 -7.63 -12.60
CA ALA A 399 17.12 -7.14 -12.33
C ALA A 399 17.82 -7.96 -11.23
N MET A 400 19.06 -8.36 -11.47
CA MET A 400 19.86 -9.18 -10.58
C MET A 400 21.24 -8.54 -10.37
N ALA A 401 21.64 -8.37 -9.11
CA ALA A 401 23.01 -8.07 -8.75
C ALA A 401 23.71 -9.38 -8.36
N VAL A 402 24.91 -9.61 -8.89
CA VAL A 402 25.69 -10.84 -8.67
C VAL A 402 27.08 -10.48 -8.16
N ASP A 403 27.51 -11.11 -7.06
CA ASP A 403 28.89 -11.02 -6.61
C ASP A 403 29.80 -11.97 -7.40
N VAL A 404 30.47 -11.43 -8.41
CA VAL A 404 31.38 -12.19 -9.28
C VAL A 404 32.75 -12.46 -8.65
N GLU A 405 33.07 -11.79 -7.54
CA GLU A 405 34.32 -11.99 -6.80
C GLU A 405 34.18 -13.06 -5.70
N HIS A 406 32.96 -13.56 -5.46
CA HIS A 406 32.65 -14.58 -4.45
C HIS A 406 33.14 -14.22 -3.04
N ARG A 407 32.94 -12.96 -2.64
CA ARG A 407 33.35 -12.43 -1.33
C ARG A 407 32.48 -13.03 -0.24
N SER A 408 33.11 -13.52 0.83
CA SER A 408 32.40 -14.25 1.89
C SER A 408 31.53 -13.37 2.79
N ASP A 409 31.81 -12.07 2.84
CA ASP A 409 31.13 -11.02 3.61
C ASP A 409 30.09 -10.22 2.79
N ARG A 410 29.88 -10.60 1.52
CA ARG A 410 28.93 -9.95 0.62
C ARG A 410 27.85 -10.92 0.17
N PRO A 411 26.62 -10.43 -0.11
CA PRO A 411 25.57 -11.28 -0.63
C PRO A 411 25.93 -11.81 -2.01
N ALA A 412 25.77 -13.13 -2.22
CA ALA A 412 26.01 -13.75 -3.51
C ALA A 412 25.12 -13.14 -4.62
N THR A 413 23.85 -12.92 -4.31
CA THR A 413 22.90 -12.28 -5.23
C THR A 413 21.86 -11.41 -4.51
N ALA A 414 21.34 -10.40 -5.22
CA ALA A 414 20.15 -9.64 -4.83
C ALA A 414 19.26 -9.39 -6.05
N HIS A 415 17.97 -9.20 -5.82
CA HIS A 415 16.96 -9.23 -6.88
C HIS A 415 15.92 -8.13 -6.72
N ALA A 416 15.42 -7.66 -7.84
CA ALA A 416 14.24 -6.82 -7.95
C ALA A 416 13.57 -7.08 -9.31
N ALA A 417 12.33 -6.64 -9.47
CA ALA A 417 11.63 -6.70 -10.75
C ALA A 417 10.95 -5.37 -11.05
N GLY A 418 10.49 -5.24 -12.28
CA GLY A 418 9.73 -4.08 -12.73
C GLY A 418 8.84 -4.46 -13.90
N ALA A 419 7.60 -4.01 -13.91
CA ALA A 419 6.78 -3.95 -15.12
C ALA A 419 6.41 -2.51 -15.47
N ALA A 420 6.27 -2.24 -16.76
CA ALA A 420 5.91 -0.92 -17.26
C ALA A 420 5.31 -0.98 -18.67
N LEU A 421 5.00 0.19 -19.22
CA LEU A 421 4.55 0.33 -20.61
C LEU A 421 5.65 0.01 -21.64
N THR A 422 6.92 0.06 -21.23
CA THR A 422 8.10 -0.22 -22.06
C THR A 422 9.12 -1.05 -21.28
N LEU A 423 9.97 -1.83 -21.97
CA LEU A 423 11.03 -2.60 -21.32
C LEU A 423 12.08 -1.70 -20.66
N GLU A 424 12.39 -0.53 -21.23
CA GLU A 424 13.33 0.43 -20.64
C GLU A 424 12.84 0.95 -19.29
N GLN A 425 11.55 1.32 -19.22
CA GLN A 425 10.97 1.79 -17.95
C GLN A 425 10.84 0.65 -16.93
N ALA A 426 10.53 -0.57 -17.39
CA ALA A 426 10.49 -1.76 -16.53
C ALA A 426 11.87 -2.05 -15.92
N ALA A 427 12.94 -1.99 -16.72
CA ALA A 427 14.32 -2.12 -16.25
C ALA A 427 14.70 -0.99 -15.27
N MET A 428 14.32 0.26 -15.58
CA MET A 428 14.58 1.40 -14.70
C MET A 428 13.90 1.26 -13.34
N ASN A 429 12.64 0.78 -13.30
CA ASN A 429 11.91 0.49 -12.07
C ASN A 429 12.64 -0.59 -11.26
N ALA A 430 12.98 -1.72 -11.89
CA ALA A 430 13.70 -2.82 -11.25
C ALA A 430 15.05 -2.38 -10.66
N LEU A 431 15.84 -1.58 -11.38
CA LEU A 431 17.11 -1.05 -10.88
C LEU A 431 16.94 -0.04 -9.74
N SER A 432 15.83 0.69 -9.70
CA SER A 432 15.56 1.68 -8.65
C SER A 432 15.22 1.01 -7.32
N GLU A 433 14.68 -0.20 -7.36
CA GLU A 433 14.47 -1.04 -6.18
C GLU A 433 15.73 -1.83 -5.80
N LEU A 434 16.45 -2.38 -6.78
CA LEU A 434 17.62 -3.24 -6.57
C LEU A 434 18.70 -2.57 -5.71
N GLY A 435 19.03 -1.29 -5.97
CA GLY A 435 20.11 -0.59 -5.27
C GLY A 435 19.91 -0.50 -3.75
N PRO A 436 18.83 0.12 -3.25
CA PRO A 436 18.54 0.19 -1.81
C PRO A 436 18.40 -1.16 -1.12
N LEU A 437 17.80 -2.15 -1.81
CA LEU A 437 17.67 -3.51 -1.31
C LEU A 437 19.04 -4.18 -1.13
N LEU A 438 19.89 -4.12 -2.16
CA LEU A 438 21.25 -4.66 -2.11
C LEU A 438 22.08 -3.97 -1.01
N ALA A 439 21.98 -2.65 -0.87
CA ALA A 439 22.68 -1.92 0.19
C ALA A 439 22.25 -2.37 1.60
N ASP A 440 20.96 -2.65 1.80
CA ASP A 440 20.47 -3.19 3.08
C ASP A 440 20.96 -4.62 3.34
N VAL A 441 20.91 -5.50 2.33
CA VAL A 441 21.40 -6.89 2.47
C VAL A 441 22.90 -6.91 2.72
N ILE A 442 23.69 -6.10 2.02
CA ILE A 442 25.14 -5.93 2.26
C ILE A 442 25.43 -5.59 3.72
N ARG A 443 24.62 -4.71 4.33
CA ARG A 443 24.80 -4.28 5.72
C ARG A 443 24.45 -5.39 6.71
N ARG A 444 23.39 -6.15 6.47
CA ARG A 444 22.87 -7.15 7.42
C ARG A 444 23.52 -8.52 7.30
N TYR A 445 23.88 -8.93 6.08
CA TYR A 445 24.31 -10.30 5.80
C TYR A 445 25.46 -10.81 6.69
N PRO A 446 26.52 -10.03 6.99
CA PRO A 446 27.60 -10.51 7.87
C PRO A 446 27.11 -10.96 9.25
N GLU A 447 26.12 -10.26 9.82
CA GLU A 447 25.54 -10.55 11.13
C GLU A 447 24.48 -11.67 11.08
N GLU A 448 23.83 -11.85 9.92
CA GLU A 448 22.75 -12.82 9.73
C GLU A 448 23.17 -14.08 8.93
N ARG A 449 24.47 -14.26 8.66
CA ARG A 449 25.01 -15.32 7.79
C ARG A 449 24.60 -16.73 8.23
N GLU A 450 24.73 -17.03 9.52
CA GLU A 450 24.39 -18.35 10.06
C GLU A 450 22.89 -18.66 9.90
N ARG A 451 22.04 -17.66 10.13
CA ARG A 451 20.59 -17.75 9.89
C ARG A 451 20.30 -17.99 8.40
N ALA A 452 20.97 -17.27 7.51
CA ALA A 452 20.83 -17.47 6.07
C ALA A 452 21.21 -18.90 5.63
N GLU A 453 22.33 -19.43 6.13
CA GLU A 453 22.78 -20.80 5.85
C GLU A 453 21.86 -21.88 6.45
N ALA A 454 21.19 -21.59 7.57
CA ALA A 454 20.16 -22.47 8.11
C ALA A 454 18.95 -22.57 7.15
N MET A 455 18.52 -21.45 6.56
CA MET A 455 17.44 -21.44 5.57
C MET A 455 17.79 -22.16 4.26
N VAL A 456 19.07 -22.22 3.88
CA VAL A 456 19.51 -23.05 2.72
C VAL A 456 19.29 -24.53 3.00
N ARG A 457 19.61 -24.98 4.22
CA ARG A 457 19.46 -26.38 4.65
C ARG A 457 18.01 -26.77 4.88
N ASP A 458 17.20 -25.82 5.33
CA ASP A 458 15.80 -26.02 5.69
C ASP A 458 14.92 -24.85 5.20
N PRO A 459 14.24 -25.02 4.04
CA PRO A 459 13.37 -24.00 3.48
C PRO A 459 12.22 -23.57 4.39
N GLU A 460 11.79 -24.41 5.35
CA GLU A 460 10.70 -24.07 6.28
C GLU A 460 11.08 -22.94 7.24
N GLN A 461 12.37 -22.58 7.34
CA GLN A 461 12.84 -21.42 8.10
C GLN A 461 12.69 -20.10 7.36
N VAL A 462 12.41 -20.11 6.06
CA VAL A 462 12.06 -18.90 5.31
C VAL A 462 10.62 -18.54 5.64
N ALA A 463 10.42 -17.50 6.46
CA ALA A 463 9.10 -17.17 7.01
C ALA A 463 8.62 -15.75 6.69
N THR A 464 9.54 -14.85 6.34
CA THR A 464 9.26 -13.42 6.13
C THR A 464 9.80 -12.93 4.79
N MET A 465 9.30 -11.79 4.34
CA MET A 465 9.81 -11.09 3.15
C MET A 465 11.34 -10.92 3.17
N HIS A 466 11.90 -10.52 4.31
CA HIS A 466 13.34 -10.32 4.47
C HIS A 466 14.14 -11.64 4.36
N ASP A 467 13.54 -12.77 4.74
CA ASP A 467 14.18 -14.08 4.64
C ASP A 467 14.39 -14.50 3.18
N HIS A 468 13.45 -14.15 2.29
CA HIS A 468 13.57 -14.42 0.86
C HIS A 468 14.78 -13.70 0.25
N SER A 469 15.02 -12.43 0.60
CA SER A 469 16.24 -11.73 0.13
C SER A 469 17.51 -12.28 0.78
N LEU A 470 17.46 -12.52 2.10
CA LEU A 470 18.64 -12.94 2.87
C LEU A 470 19.12 -14.35 2.47
N LEU A 471 18.20 -15.27 2.16
CA LEU A 471 18.54 -16.63 1.71
C LEU A 471 19.52 -16.61 0.52
N TYR A 472 19.27 -15.73 -0.45
CA TYR A 472 20.07 -15.63 -1.68
C TYR A 472 21.36 -14.80 -1.53
N ALA A 473 21.63 -14.29 -0.32
CA ALA A 473 22.94 -13.81 0.04
C ALA A 473 23.96 -14.96 0.19
N VAL A 474 23.49 -16.21 0.39
CA VAL A 474 24.35 -17.39 0.51
C VAL A 474 24.65 -17.99 -0.87
N PRO A 475 25.93 -18.23 -1.22
CA PRO A 475 26.31 -18.80 -2.52
C PRO A 475 25.58 -20.10 -2.89
N ALA A 476 25.37 -21.00 -1.92
CA ALA A 476 24.67 -22.26 -2.16
C ALA A 476 23.20 -22.11 -2.59
N ALA A 477 22.51 -21.04 -2.14
CA ALA A 477 21.16 -20.73 -2.64
C ALA A 477 21.23 -20.07 -4.03
N ALA A 478 22.24 -19.23 -4.28
CA ALA A 478 22.43 -18.56 -5.56
C ALA A 478 22.66 -19.54 -6.73
N GLU A 479 23.22 -20.73 -6.49
CA GLU A 479 23.34 -21.80 -7.50
C GLU A 479 22.00 -22.22 -8.13
N ARG A 480 20.88 -22.03 -7.40
CA ARG A 480 19.53 -22.29 -7.93
C ARG A 480 19.16 -21.36 -9.09
N LEU A 481 19.89 -20.26 -9.28
CA LEU A 481 19.74 -19.27 -10.35
C LEU A 481 20.66 -19.53 -11.55
N SER A 482 21.37 -20.67 -11.59
CA SER A 482 22.26 -21.06 -12.69
C SER A 482 21.60 -21.04 -14.07
N PHE A 483 20.28 -21.26 -14.15
CA PHE A 483 19.51 -21.15 -15.40
C PHE A 483 19.46 -19.72 -15.97
N LEU A 484 19.65 -18.69 -15.14
CA LEU A 484 19.79 -17.29 -15.55
C LEU A 484 21.26 -16.87 -15.61
N THR A 485 22.04 -17.13 -14.55
CA THR A 485 23.43 -16.66 -14.45
C THR A 485 24.34 -17.37 -15.44
N GLY A 486 24.07 -18.64 -15.80
CA GLY A 486 24.77 -19.36 -16.86
C GLY A 486 24.63 -18.73 -18.25
N ARG A 487 23.66 -17.82 -18.44
CA ARG A 487 23.43 -17.06 -19.67
C ARG A 487 23.93 -15.62 -19.60
N ALA A 488 24.56 -15.19 -18.49
CA ALA A 488 24.98 -13.80 -18.28
C ALA A 488 25.93 -13.25 -19.36
N ASP A 489 26.70 -14.15 -20.00
CA ASP A 489 27.65 -13.85 -21.09
C ASP A 489 27.16 -14.35 -22.46
N GLY A 490 25.89 -14.77 -22.54
CA GLY A 490 25.24 -15.18 -23.79
C GLY A 490 24.76 -14.00 -24.65
N PRO A 491 24.05 -14.28 -25.76
CA PRO A 491 23.50 -13.26 -26.64
C PRO A 491 22.58 -12.29 -25.89
N ARG A 492 22.76 -11.00 -26.16
CA ARG A 492 21.95 -9.92 -25.56
C ARG A 492 20.95 -9.36 -26.55
N THR A 493 19.86 -8.83 -26.02
CA THR A 493 18.76 -8.23 -26.78
C THR A 493 18.57 -6.77 -26.40
N GLY A 494 18.08 -5.96 -27.33
CA GLY A 494 17.64 -4.59 -27.03
C GLY A 494 16.24 -4.55 -26.43
N PHE A 495 15.62 -3.37 -26.44
CA PHE A 495 14.34 -3.13 -25.75
C PHE A 495 13.09 -3.30 -26.64
N GLY A 496 13.27 -3.68 -27.91
CA GLY A 496 12.18 -3.89 -28.86
C GLY A 496 11.31 -2.64 -29.11
N PRO A 497 10.24 -2.76 -29.91
CA PRO A 497 9.28 -1.68 -30.11
C PRO A 497 8.37 -1.51 -28.89
N ALA A 498 8.08 -0.27 -28.52
CA ALA A 498 7.17 0.03 -27.44
C ALA A 498 5.69 -0.11 -27.88
N ARG A 499 4.93 -0.97 -27.20
CA ARG A 499 3.52 -1.28 -27.56
C ARG A 499 2.50 -0.33 -26.94
N PHE A 500 2.76 0.18 -25.74
CA PHE A 500 1.78 0.90 -24.91
C PHE A 500 2.12 2.39 -24.75
N THR A 501 2.60 3.02 -25.82
CA THR A 501 3.12 4.40 -25.82
C THR A 501 2.16 5.42 -26.44
N GLY A 502 0.88 5.07 -26.59
CA GLY A 502 -0.13 6.01 -27.06
C GLY A 502 -0.31 7.19 -26.10
N ASP A 503 -0.95 8.26 -26.58
CA ASP A 503 -1.28 9.44 -25.78
C ASP A 503 -2.48 9.22 -24.84
N ASP A 504 -3.29 8.18 -25.07
CA ASP A 504 -4.45 7.83 -24.24
C ASP A 504 -4.14 6.62 -23.37
N LEU A 505 -4.01 6.87 -22.07
CA LEU A 505 -3.84 5.86 -21.02
C LEU A 505 -4.90 4.76 -21.09
N THR A 506 -6.12 5.13 -21.45
CA THR A 506 -7.26 4.20 -21.48
C THR A 506 -7.15 3.22 -22.63
N ALA A 507 -6.63 3.67 -23.78
CA ALA A 507 -6.38 2.80 -24.92
C ALA A 507 -5.31 1.77 -24.59
N ASP A 508 -4.22 2.19 -23.95
CA ASP A 508 -3.15 1.28 -23.53
C ASP A 508 -3.61 0.30 -22.45
N LEU A 509 -4.36 0.78 -21.45
CA LEU A 509 -4.95 -0.07 -20.43
C LEU A 509 -5.87 -1.14 -21.04
N ARG A 510 -6.74 -0.76 -21.98
CA ARG A 510 -7.60 -1.73 -22.70
C ARG A 510 -6.77 -2.74 -23.46
N ALA A 511 -5.74 -2.31 -24.19
CA ALA A 511 -4.85 -3.22 -24.92
C ALA A 511 -4.12 -4.22 -24.00
N MET A 512 -3.78 -3.82 -22.77
CA MET A 512 -3.19 -4.72 -21.76
C MET A 512 -4.22 -5.72 -21.21
N ILE A 513 -5.43 -5.26 -20.88
CA ILE A 513 -6.52 -6.13 -20.43
C ILE A 513 -6.87 -7.15 -21.51
N ASP A 514 -7.03 -6.70 -22.77
CA ASP A 514 -7.34 -7.57 -23.91
C ASP A 514 -6.23 -8.61 -24.14
N ALA A 515 -4.96 -8.25 -23.91
CA ALA A 515 -3.84 -9.18 -24.04
C ALA A 515 -3.86 -10.28 -22.96
N LEU A 516 -4.24 -9.95 -21.73
CA LEU A 516 -4.39 -10.94 -20.65
C LEU A 516 -5.60 -11.85 -20.89
N ILE A 517 -6.73 -11.30 -21.33
CA ILE A 517 -7.91 -12.08 -21.70
C ILE A 517 -7.60 -13.03 -22.85
N ALA A 518 -6.86 -12.56 -23.87
CA ALA A 518 -6.41 -13.40 -24.97
C ALA A 518 -5.44 -14.51 -24.52
N ALA A 519 -4.69 -14.29 -23.44
CA ALA A 519 -3.86 -15.31 -22.78
C ALA A 519 -4.65 -16.22 -21.82
N GLY A 520 -5.98 -16.08 -21.76
CA GLY A 520 -6.86 -16.92 -20.93
C GLY A 520 -6.97 -16.48 -19.46
N MET A 521 -6.55 -15.26 -19.14
CA MET A 521 -6.61 -14.71 -17.79
C MET A 521 -7.62 -13.55 -17.72
N ASP A 522 -8.56 -13.62 -16.78
CA ASP A 522 -9.47 -12.51 -16.50
C ASP A 522 -8.76 -11.40 -15.74
N VAL A 523 -9.28 -10.17 -15.84
CA VAL A 523 -8.89 -9.05 -14.99
C VAL A 523 -10.11 -8.67 -14.17
N VAL A 524 -10.01 -8.81 -12.85
CA VAL A 524 -11.07 -8.45 -11.90
C VAL A 524 -10.61 -7.26 -11.09
N VAL A 525 -11.42 -6.21 -11.04
CA VAL A 525 -11.10 -4.98 -10.30
C VAL A 525 -12.10 -4.76 -9.18
N VAL A 526 -11.59 -4.53 -7.97
CA VAL A 526 -12.40 -4.12 -6.81
C VAL A 526 -12.03 -2.69 -6.43
N ASP A 527 -13.05 -1.82 -6.35
CA ASP A 527 -12.86 -0.42 -5.95
C ASP A 527 -12.69 -0.33 -4.42
N GLN A 528 -11.48 0.04 -4.00
CA GLN A 528 -11.11 0.25 -2.59
C GLN A 528 -11.15 1.73 -2.20
N THR A 529 -11.67 2.60 -3.08
CA THR A 529 -11.70 4.04 -2.85
C THR A 529 -12.51 4.37 -1.60
N THR A 530 -11.89 5.16 -0.71
CA THR A 530 -12.50 5.62 0.55
C THR A 530 -12.74 7.13 0.49
N PRO A 531 -13.58 7.71 1.38
CA PRO A 531 -13.75 9.17 1.45
C PRO A 531 -12.43 9.94 1.61
N GLU A 532 -11.46 9.36 2.30
CA GLU A 532 -10.14 9.95 2.46
C GLU A 532 -9.35 10.00 1.15
N HIS A 533 -9.43 8.97 0.31
CA HIS A 533 -8.84 9.01 -1.04
C HIS A 533 -9.48 10.10 -1.91
N LEU A 534 -10.82 10.22 -1.83
CA LEU A 534 -11.56 11.24 -2.56
C LEU A 534 -11.17 12.66 -2.15
N ALA A 535 -10.81 12.89 -0.88
CA ALA A 535 -10.36 14.19 -0.39
C ALA A 535 -9.10 14.70 -1.09
N GLY A 536 -8.18 13.81 -1.50
CA GLY A 536 -7.02 14.16 -2.33
C GLY A 536 -7.21 13.98 -3.83
N GLY A 537 -8.43 13.68 -4.27
CA GLY A 537 -8.74 13.42 -5.68
C GLY A 537 -8.08 12.16 -6.22
N PHE A 538 -8.09 11.08 -5.44
CA PHE A 538 -7.55 9.77 -5.83
C PHE A 538 -8.63 8.68 -5.89
N ARG A 539 -8.30 7.63 -6.63
CA ARG A 539 -8.97 6.33 -6.65
C ARG A 539 -8.00 5.27 -6.18
N CYS A 540 -8.49 4.30 -5.44
CA CYS A 540 -7.71 3.16 -4.96
C CYS A 540 -8.43 1.88 -5.37
N VAL A 541 -7.71 0.90 -5.91
CA VAL A 541 -8.28 -0.37 -6.36
C VAL A 541 -7.41 -1.54 -5.93
N LYS A 542 -8.00 -2.73 -5.87
CA LYS A 542 -7.28 -4.00 -5.96
C LYS A 542 -7.57 -4.62 -7.33
N VAL A 543 -6.52 -4.91 -8.09
CA VAL A 543 -6.57 -5.69 -9.32
C VAL A 543 -6.22 -7.13 -9.01
N LEU A 544 -7.03 -8.05 -9.51
CA LEU A 544 -6.90 -9.49 -9.35
C LEU A 544 -6.89 -10.12 -10.74
N VAL A 545 -5.95 -11.02 -10.99
CA VAL A 545 -5.85 -11.75 -12.25
C VAL A 545 -5.91 -13.24 -11.93
N PRO A 546 -7.12 -13.86 -11.93
CA PRO A 546 -7.24 -15.30 -11.76
C PRO A 546 -6.32 -16.06 -12.73
N GLY A 547 -5.51 -16.97 -12.20
CA GLY A 547 -4.49 -17.71 -12.94
C GLY A 547 -3.08 -17.08 -12.97
N ALA A 548 -2.91 -15.86 -12.46
CA ALA A 548 -1.58 -15.29 -12.20
C ALA A 548 -0.97 -15.87 -10.92
N LEU A 549 0.37 -15.99 -10.88
CA LEU A 549 1.07 -16.46 -9.68
C LEU A 549 1.03 -15.38 -8.59
N PRO A 550 0.49 -15.68 -7.39
CA PRO A 550 0.42 -14.72 -6.29
C PRO A 550 1.77 -14.61 -5.56
N MET A 551 2.15 -13.39 -5.17
CA MET A 551 3.31 -13.17 -4.31
C MET A 551 3.00 -13.57 -2.87
N THR A 552 3.86 -14.38 -2.26
CA THR A 552 3.69 -14.91 -0.90
C THR A 552 5.03 -14.93 -0.18
N PHE A 553 5.08 -14.49 1.09
CA PHE A 553 6.32 -14.48 1.85
C PHE A 553 6.29 -15.51 2.96
N GLY A 554 7.21 -16.46 2.90
CA GLY A 554 7.28 -17.66 3.73
C GLY A 554 7.09 -18.92 2.89
N HIS A 555 7.99 -19.90 3.02
CA HIS A 555 7.96 -21.12 2.20
C HIS A 555 6.68 -21.95 2.40
N GLN A 556 6.17 -21.96 3.63
CA GLN A 556 4.90 -22.60 4.01
C GLN A 556 3.66 -21.88 3.43
N TYR A 557 3.81 -20.61 3.03
CA TYR A 557 2.72 -19.82 2.46
C TYR A 557 2.74 -19.78 0.94
N ARG A 558 3.65 -20.52 0.28
CA ARG A 558 3.66 -20.66 -1.18
C ARG A 558 2.27 -21.03 -1.70
N ARG A 559 1.88 -20.48 -2.85
CA ARG A 559 0.59 -20.73 -3.50
C ARG A 559 0.83 -21.15 -4.95
N LEU A 560 1.24 -22.41 -5.10
CA LEU A 560 1.67 -22.96 -6.40
C LEU A 560 0.70 -24.01 -6.96
N ASP A 561 -0.31 -24.39 -6.17
CA ASP A 561 -1.27 -25.41 -6.54
C ASP A 561 -2.52 -24.75 -7.13
N ASN A 562 -3.28 -25.48 -7.94
CA ASN A 562 -4.45 -24.96 -8.68
C ASN A 562 -4.14 -23.82 -9.67
N LEU A 563 -2.89 -23.76 -10.18
CA LEU A 563 -2.47 -22.82 -11.22
C LEU A 563 -2.06 -23.57 -12.50
N PRO A 564 -2.97 -23.75 -13.49
CA PRO A 564 -2.71 -24.55 -14.69
C PRO A 564 -1.55 -24.04 -15.57
N ARG A 565 -1.23 -22.75 -15.50
CA ARG A 565 -0.09 -22.13 -16.22
C ARG A 565 1.26 -22.60 -15.70
N LEU A 566 1.30 -23.13 -14.48
CA LEU A 566 2.52 -23.64 -13.87
C LEU A 566 2.65 -25.14 -14.15
N ALA A 567 3.78 -25.54 -14.75
CA ALA A 567 4.02 -26.94 -15.09
C ALA A 567 4.04 -27.83 -13.84
N ALA A 568 3.66 -29.10 -14.01
CA ALA A 568 3.76 -30.11 -12.95
C ALA A 568 5.21 -30.25 -12.43
N ALA A 569 6.19 -30.16 -13.33
CA ALA A 569 7.61 -30.00 -12.99
C ALA A 569 7.92 -28.52 -12.76
N ARG A 570 8.02 -28.13 -11.49
CA ARG A 570 8.36 -26.77 -11.03
C ARG A 570 9.33 -26.85 -9.86
N THR A 571 10.13 -25.81 -9.63
CA THR A 571 10.80 -25.68 -8.33
C THR A 571 9.80 -25.24 -7.27
N THR A 572 9.91 -25.83 -6.07
CA THR A 572 9.21 -25.40 -4.87
C THR A 572 10.10 -24.58 -3.93
N ASP A 573 11.37 -24.37 -4.31
CA ASP A 573 12.31 -23.55 -3.54
C ASP A 573 11.73 -22.15 -3.29
N PRO A 574 12.00 -21.55 -2.10
CA PRO A 574 11.59 -20.17 -1.82
C PRO A 574 12.10 -19.22 -2.90
N HIS A 575 11.25 -18.34 -3.43
CA HIS A 575 11.67 -17.41 -4.48
C HIS A 575 12.64 -16.35 -3.94
N PRO A 576 13.47 -15.75 -4.81
CA PRO A 576 14.39 -14.68 -4.41
C PRO A 576 13.79 -13.26 -4.34
N PHE A 577 12.49 -13.10 -4.66
CA PHE A 577 11.84 -11.78 -4.62
C PHE A 577 11.87 -11.18 -3.19
N PRO A 578 12.24 -9.89 -3.05
CA PRO A 578 12.46 -9.23 -1.77
C PRO A 578 11.22 -8.77 -1.03
#